data_AF-A0A3D1STN0-F1
#
_entry.id   AF-A0A3D1STN0-F1
#
_cell.length_a   1.000
_cell.length_b   1.000
_cell.length_c   1.000
_cell.angle_alpha   90.00
_cell.angle_beta   90.00
_cell.angle_gamma   90.00
#
_symmetry.space_group_name_H-M   'P 1'
#
loop_
_entity.id
_entity.type
_entity.pdbx_description
1 polymer ?
#
loop_
_entity_poly.entity_id
_entity_poly.type
_entity_poly.pdbx_seq_one_letter_code
_entity_poly.pdbx_strand_id
1 'polypeptide(L)'
;QNRGASVAAPVTAPSALQHIAKRYEGNIQHTKVLRHAMMSAAGRDGVVLVGDGLGGFIFPSLHPVFDGMLAIAKLLELLATFKMRLSEVVDDLPTYYLSSTQVTCPW
;
A
#
# COMPACT_ATOMS: atom_id res chain seq x y z
N GLN A 1 -3.88 2.27 -14.91
CA GLN A 1 -5.19 2.92 -14.69
C GLN A 1 -5.13 3.50 -13.29
N ASN A 2 -5.48 4.78 -13.07
CA ASN A 2 -5.30 5.58 -11.83
C ASN A 2 -4.05 6.48 -11.79
N ARG A 3 -3.82 7.33 -12.81
CA ARG A 3 -2.92 8.48 -12.66
C ARG A 3 -3.54 9.49 -11.68
N GLY A 4 -2.75 10.10 -10.81
CA GLY A 4 -3.25 11.09 -9.86
C GLY A 4 -3.94 10.52 -8.61
N ALA A 5 -4.03 9.19 -8.47
CA ALA A 5 -4.76 8.59 -7.37
C ALA A 5 -4.00 8.60 -6.04
N SER A 6 -4.76 8.59 -4.94
CA SER A 6 -4.21 8.57 -3.59
C SER A 6 -4.18 7.15 -3.02
N VAL A 7 -3.04 6.74 -2.50
CA VAL A 7 -2.89 5.48 -1.75
C VAL A 7 -2.66 5.82 -0.28
N ALA A 8 -3.34 5.14 0.64
CA ALA A 8 -3.11 5.34 2.06
C ALA A 8 -2.14 4.29 2.63
N ALA A 9 -1.26 4.70 3.54
CA ALA A 9 -0.31 3.82 4.22
C ALA A 9 0.00 4.36 5.62
N PRO A 10 0.40 3.53 6.60
CA PRO A 10 0.75 4.01 7.93
C PRO A 10 2.01 4.89 7.87
N VAL A 11 2.14 5.81 8.83
CA VAL A 11 3.34 6.67 8.98
C VAL A 11 4.66 5.90 9.10
N THR A 12 4.61 4.61 9.44
CA THR A 12 5.76 3.71 9.50
C THR A 12 6.17 3.14 8.15
N ALA A 13 5.40 3.39 7.09
CA ALA A 13 5.68 2.86 5.76
C ALA A 13 6.94 3.53 5.15
N PRO A 14 7.76 2.78 4.37
CA PRO A 14 8.96 3.34 3.76
C PRO A 14 8.66 4.52 2.84
N SER A 15 9.57 5.50 2.81
CA SER A 15 9.52 6.62 1.86
C SER A 15 9.56 6.18 0.39
N ALA A 16 10.05 4.97 0.12
CA ALA A 16 10.02 4.33 -1.20
C ALA A 16 8.61 4.34 -1.83
N LEU A 17 7.54 4.20 -1.04
CA LEU A 17 6.17 4.29 -1.55
C LEU A 17 5.85 5.66 -2.14
N GLN A 18 6.41 6.74 -1.57
CA GLN A 18 6.22 8.10 -2.08
C GLN A 18 6.94 8.30 -3.42
N HIS A 19 8.12 7.68 -3.59
CA HIS A 19 8.83 7.70 -4.88
C HIS A 19 8.03 6.98 -5.97
N ILE A 20 7.47 5.82 -5.65
CA ILE A 20 6.61 5.06 -6.57
C ILE A 20 5.35 5.87 -6.92
N ALA A 21 4.65 6.42 -5.91
CA ALA A 21 3.45 7.22 -6.15
C ALA A 21 3.72 8.43 -7.06
N LYS A 22 4.80 9.18 -6.80
CA LYS A 22 5.21 10.33 -7.62
C LYS A 22 5.50 9.95 -9.08
N ARG A 23 6.08 8.77 -9.34
CA ARG A 23 6.32 8.26 -10.71
C ARG A 23 5.05 8.18 -11.54
N TYR A 24 3.90 7.99 -10.89
CA TYR A 24 2.58 7.87 -11.51
C TYR A 24 1.66 9.07 -11.20
N GLU A 25 2.24 10.22 -10.83
CA GLU A 25 1.53 11.46 -10.50
C GLU A 25 0.56 11.32 -9.29
N GLY A 26 0.67 10.24 -8.52
CA GLY A 26 -0.14 9.96 -7.34
C GLY A 26 0.48 10.51 -6.05
N ASN A 27 -0.21 10.29 -4.93
CA ASN A 27 0.25 10.68 -3.61
C ASN A 27 0.00 9.59 -2.55
N ILE A 28 0.75 9.69 -1.45
CA ILE A 28 0.58 8.82 -0.27
C ILE A 28 -0.12 9.62 0.83
N GLN A 29 -1.29 9.17 1.25
CA GLN A 29 -1.96 9.65 2.45
C GLN A 29 -1.52 8.85 3.67
N HIS A 30 -0.78 9.48 4.56
CA HIS A 30 -0.34 8.84 5.79
C HIS A 30 -1.50 8.62 6.77
N THR A 31 -1.53 7.45 7.39
CA THR A 31 -2.51 7.04 8.39
C THR A 31 -1.84 6.74 9.73
N LYS A 32 -2.64 6.68 10.79
CA LYS A 32 -2.20 6.00 12.03
C LYS A 32 -1.97 4.51 11.74
N VAL A 33 -1.16 3.86 12.57
CA VAL A 33 -0.72 2.46 12.39
C VAL A 33 -1.84 1.44 12.67
N LEU A 34 -2.86 1.81 13.45
CA LEU A 34 -3.92 0.87 13.85
C LEU A 34 -4.83 0.51 12.67
N ARG A 35 -5.23 -0.78 12.59
CA ARG A 35 -6.07 -1.30 11.49
C ARG A 35 -7.37 -0.52 11.29
N HIS A 36 -8.06 -0.18 12.38
CA HIS A 36 -9.31 0.60 12.28
C HIS A 36 -9.06 1.99 11.66
N ALA A 37 -7.92 2.62 11.92
CA ALA A 37 -7.59 3.92 11.34
C ALA A 37 -7.31 3.82 9.84
N MET A 38 -6.69 2.72 9.39
CA MET A 38 -6.52 2.40 7.97
C MET A 38 -7.86 2.09 7.28
N MET A 39 -8.76 1.37 7.93
CA MET A 39 -10.13 1.14 7.43
C MET A 39 -10.93 2.44 7.34
N SER A 40 -10.82 3.34 8.32
CA SER A 40 -11.41 4.68 8.24
C SER A 40 -10.79 5.52 7.12
N ALA A 41 -9.48 5.38 6.87
CA ALA A 41 -8.81 6.07 5.78
C ALA A 41 -9.25 5.55 4.41
N ALA A 42 -9.58 4.25 4.29
CA ALA A 42 -10.13 3.66 3.08
C ALA A 42 -11.48 4.28 2.67
N GLY A 43 -12.25 4.82 3.62
CA GLY A 43 -13.52 5.51 3.35
C GLY A 43 -13.39 6.99 2.96
N ARG A 44 -12.17 7.54 2.86
CA ARG A 44 -11.95 8.93 2.46
C ARG A 44 -12.02 9.08 0.94
N ASP A 45 -12.53 10.22 0.49
CA ASP A 45 -12.60 10.53 -0.93
C ASP A 45 -11.22 10.49 -1.60
N GLY A 46 -11.16 9.85 -2.77
CA GLY A 46 -9.97 9.75 -3.59
C GLY A 46 -8.95 8.68 -3.18
N VAL A 47 -9.14 7.99 -2.04
CA VAL A 47 -8.30 6.84 -1.67
C VAL A 47 -8.69 5.63 -2.50
N VAL A 48 -7.75 5.08 -3.27
CA VAL A 48 -8.00 3.94 -4.18
C VAL A 48 -7.44 2.61 -3.65
N LEU A 49 -6.53 2.68 -2.69
CA LEU A 49 -5.87 1.53 -2.09
C LEU A 49 -5.35 1.92 -0.70
N VAL A 50 -5.41 1.00 0.25
CA VAL A 50 -4.68 1.12 1.52
C VAL A 50 -3.79 -0.09 1.70
N GLY A 51 -2.54 0.12 2.12
CA GLY A 51 -1.60 -0.95 2.43
C GLY A 51 -0.96 -0.76 3.82
N ASP A 52 -0.89 -1.81 4.62
CA ASP A 52 -0.33 -1.76 5.98
C ASP A 52 1.19 -2.02 6.06
N GLY A 53 1.80 -2.46 4.95
CA GLY A 53 3.22 -2.84 4.89
C GLY A 53 3.55 -4.23 5.45
N LEU A 54 2.54 -4.99 5.90
CA LEU A 54 2.64 -6.34 6.46
C LEU A 54 1.86 -7.37 5.61
N GLY A 55 1.42 -6.98 4.41
CA GLY A 55 0.66 -7.82 3.48
C GLY A 55 -0.85 -7.61 3.52
N GLY A 56 -1.34 -6.70 4.37
CA GLY A 56 -2.74 -6.29 4.40
C GLY A 56 -3.01 -5.20 3.36
N PHE A 57 -4.02 -5.44 2.51
CA PHE A 57 -4.53 -4.47 1.54
C PHE A 57 -6.03 -4.26 1.71
N ILE A 58 -6.47 -3.02 1.52
CA ILE A 58 -7.88 -2.61 1.45
C ILE A 58 -8.14 -2.00 0.08
N PHE A 59 -9.19 -2.45 -0.59
CA PHE A 59 -9.64 -1.92 -1.88
C PHE A 59 -10.99 -1.22 -1.69
N PRO A 60 -11.00 0.12 -1.48
CA PRO A 60 -12.20 0.90 -1.21
C PRO A 60 -13.34 0.72 -2.23
N SER A 61 -13.00 0.42 -3.48
CA SER A 61 -13.97 0.18 -4.55
C SER A 61 -14.87 -1.04 -4.33
N LEU A 62 -14.47 -1.98 -3.47
CA LEU A 62 -15.30 -3.13 -3.09
C LEU A 62 -15.83 -2.97 -1.67
N HIS A 63 -14.93 -2.94 -0.69
CA HIS A 63 -15.26 -2.77 0.72
C HIS A 63 -14.07 -2.24 1.53
N PRO A 64 -14.30 -1.38 2.55
CA PRO A 64 -13.23 -0.77 3.35
C PRO A 64 -12.71 -1.71 4.45
N VAL A 65 -12.37 -2.96 4.09
CA VAL A 65 -11.81 -3.98 4.99
C VAL A 65 -10.58 -4.64 4.35
N PHE A 66 -9.70 -5.18 5.21
CA PHE A 66 -8.57 -5.98 4.75
C PHE A 66 -9.04 -7.27 4.09
N ASP A 67 -8.57 -7.51 2.87
CA ASP A 67 -8.97 -8.68 2.09
C ASP A 67 -7.77 -9.27 1.34
N GLY A 68 -7.20 -10.34 1.89
CA GLY A 68 -6.06 -11.02 1.30
C GLY A 68 -6.41 -11.79 0.02
N MET A 69 -7.63 -12.33 -0.08
CA MET A 69 -8.05 -13.06 -1.27
C MET A 69 -8.20 -12.10 -2.46
N LEU A 70 -8.82 -10.95 -2.23
CA LEU A 70 -8.90 -9.91 -3.24
C LEU A 70 -7.52 -9.35 -3.60
N ALA A 71 -6.61 -9.21 -2.63
CA ALA A 71 -5.24 -8.77 -2.90
C ALA A 71 -4.51 -9.73 -3.84
N ILE A 72 -4.62 -11.05 -3.60
CA ILE A 72 -4.03 -12.07 -4.48
C ILE A 72 -4.69 -12.05 -5.85
N ALA A 73 -6.03 -11.98 -5.92
CA ALA A 73 -6.74 -11.91 -7.18
C ALA A 73 -6.33 -10.69 -8.01
N LYS A 74 -6.21 -9.50 -7.37
CA LYS A 74 -5.73 -8.27 -8.00
C LYS A 74 -4.28 -8.37 -8.46
N LEU A 75 -3.41 -9.00 -7.67
CA LEU A 75 -2.03 -9.23 -8.07
C LEU A 75 -1.96 -10.11 -9.33
N LEU A 76 -2.68 -11.23 -9.35
CA LEU A 76 -2.73 -12.14 -10.50
C LEU A 76 -3.36 -11.48 -11.73
N GLU A 77 -4.44 -10.70 -11.54
CA GLU A 77 -5.05 -9.89 -12.61
C GLU A 77 -4.02 -8.94 -13.23
N LEU A 78 -3.27 -8.19 -12.42
CA LEU A 78 -2.26 -7.26 -12.90
C LEU A 78 -1.12 -7.98 -13.62
N LEU A 79 -0.58 -9.08 -13.07
CA LEU A 79 0.48 -9.86 -13.71
C LEU A 79 0.04 -10.40 -15.07
N ALA A 80 -1.19 -10.94 -15.16
CA ALA A 80 -1.75 -11.44 -16.41
C ALA A 80 -2.00 -10.31 -17.43
N THR A 81 -2.53 -9.17 -16.97
CA THR A 81 -2.84 -8.01 -17.82
C THR A 81 -1.60 -7.41 -18.44
N PHE A 82 -0.53 -7.23 -17.65
CA PHE A 82 0.73 -6.67 -18.11
C PHE A 82 1.68 -7.71 -18.72
N LYS A 83 1.33 -9.00 -18.67
CA LYS A 83 2.17 -10.13 -19.13
C LYS A 83 3.56 -10.11 -18.48
N MET A 84 3.61 -9.83 -17.19
CA MET A 84 4.85 -9.75 -16.40
C MET A 84 4.91 -10.89 -15.39
N ARG A 85 6.13 -11.32 -15.08
CA ARG A 85 6.43 -12.20 -13.94
C ARG A 85 6.53 -11.36 -12.67
N LEU A 86 6.17 -11.97 -11.54
CA LEU A 86 6.30 -11.30 -10.24
C LEU A 86 7.75 -10.84 -9.97
N SER A 87 8.74 -11.64 -10.38
CA SER A 87 10.16 -11.28 -10.23
C SER A 87 10.51 -9.98 -10.95
N GLU A 88 9.99 -9.76 -12.17
CA GLU A 88 10.26 -8.54 -12.95
C GLU A 88 9.67 -7.30 -12.27
N VAL A 89 8.49 -7.45 -11.64
CA VAL A 89 7.88 -6.36 -10.86
C VAL A 89 8.71 -6.05 -9.62
N VAL A 90 9.22 -7.07 -8.93
CA VAL A 90 10.08 -6.89 -7.74
C VAL A 90 11.41 -6.24 -8.12
N ASP A 91 12.01 -6.64 -9.23
CA ASP A 91 13.30 -6.12 -9.71
C ASP A 91 13.24 -4.64 -10.17
N ASP A 92 12.07 -4.14 -10.61
CA ASP A 92 11.86 -2.72 -10.97
C ASP A 92 11.62 -1.81 -9.75
N LEU A 93 11.40 -2.38 -8.56
CA LEU A 93 11.16 -1.57 -7.35
C LEU A 93 12.43 -0.82 -6.92
N PRO A 94 12.30 0.43 -6.44
CA PRO A 94 13.44 1.17 -5.92
C PRO A 94 14.02 0.44 -4.70
N THR A 95 15.35 0.33 -4.65
CA THR A 95 16.03 -0.25 -3.48
C THR A 95 15.76 0.59 -2.23
N TYR A 96 15.41 -0.07 -1.14
CA TYR A 96 15.25 0.55 0.17
C TYR A 96 15.71 -0.41 1.27
N TYR A 97 16.11 0.15 2.41
CA TYR A 97 16.52 -0.60 3.59
C TYR A 97 15.74 -0.07 4.79
N LEU A 98 15.26 -0.97 5.63
CA LEU A 98 14.52 -0.64 6.85
C LEU A 98 15.22 -1.29 8.05
N SER A 99 15.45 -0.52 9.09
CA SER A 99 15.88 -1.03 10.39
C SER A 99 14.82 -0.65 11.42
N SER A 100 14.39 -1.62 12.21
CA SER A 100 13.41 -1.45 13.27
C SER A 100 13.95 -2.08 14.54
N THR A 101 13.76 -1.40 15.67
CA THR A 101 14.13 -1.90 16.98
C THR A 101 13.00 -1.61 17.97
N GLN A 102 12.83 -2.49 18.94
CA GLN A 102 11.90 -2.29 20.04
C GLN A 102 12.71 -1.91 21.27
N VAL A 103 12.35 -0.79 21.90
CA VAL A 103 12.97 -0.33 23.13
C VAL A 103 11.93 -0.45 24.25
N THR A 104 12.29 -1.15 25.31
CA THR A 104 11.46 -1.19 26.52
C THR A 104 11.44 0.20 27.14
N CYS A 105 10.26 0.81 27.22
CA CYS A 105 10.05 2.09 27.89
C CYS A 105 9.37 1.85 29.24
N PRO A 106 10.12 1.67 30.34
CA PRO A 106 9.53 1.73 31.68
C PRO A 106 8.94 3.12 31.91
N TRP A 107 7.77 3.18 32.53
CA TRP A 107 7.01 4.41 32.78
C TRP A 107 7.69 5.30 33.83
#